data_AF-A0AAV8XB28-F1
#
_entry.id   AF-A0AAV8XB28-F1
#
_cell.length_a   1.000
_cell.length_b   1.000
_cell.length_c   1.000
_cell.angle_alpha   90.00
_cell.angle_beta   90.00
_cell.angle_gamma   90.00
#
_symmetry.space_group_name_H-M   'P 1'
#
loop_
_entity.id
_entity.type
_entity.pdbx_description
1 polymer ?
#
loop_
_entity_poly.entity_id
_entity_poly.type
_entity_poly.pdbx_seq_one_letter_code
_entity_poly.pdbx_strand_id
1 'polypeptide(L)'
;MCPEDRKILIEEVHIVYHIAASVRFDDSLRDAVIMNTRGTREVAKLSKEMKHLEVFFHFSTTYCQSDKKVVEEELYPPHADWRKTIEVIENGDPHVLEVLTSKYTEPFPNTYTFSKSLAEHVVDDLCDGQIPAIVFRPSIGSFVVNRMIILLDLLLAPC
;
A
#
# COMPACT_ATOMS: atom_id res chain seq x y z
N MET A 1 -13.92 5.82 13.85
CA MET A 1 -13.09 6.81 14.57
C MET A 1 -13.99 7.96 14.96
N CYS A 2 -14.01 8.35 16.23
CA CYS A 2 -14.82 9.51 16.65
C CYS A 2 -14.15 10.83 16.18
N PRO A 3 -14.90 11.94 16.14
CA PRO A 3 -14.36 13.24 15.76
C PRO A 3 -13.18 13.70 16.62
N GLU A 4 -13.19 13.35 17.92
CA GLU A 4 -12.15 13.72 18.88
C GLU A 4 -10.82 13.02 18.57
N ASP A 5 -10.85 11.70 18.36
CA ASP A 5 -9.67 10.92 17.96
C ASP A 5 -9.09 11.46 16.65
N ARG A 6 -9.96 11.73 15.67
CA ARG A 6 -9.54 12.26 14.36
C ARG A 6 -8.82 13.59 14.50
N LYS A 7 -9.34 14.48 15.37
CA LYS A 7 -8.72 15.78 15.63
C LYS A 7 -7.35 15.61 16.27
N ILE A 8 -7.20 14.73 17.25
CA ILE A 8 -5.90 14.46 17.89
C ILE A 8 -4.90 13.97 16.83
N LEU A 9 -5.30 13.04 15.96
CA LEU A 9 -4.41 12.54 14.91
C LEU A 9 -3.96 13.64 13.96
N ILE A 10 -4.86 14.54 13.55
CA ILE A 10 -4.56 15.64 12.62
C ILE A 10 -3.64 16.70 13.24
N GLU A 11 -3.84 16.99 14.53
CA GLU A 11 -3.15 18.09 15.22
C GLU A 11 -1.81 17.66 15.84
N GLU A 12 -1.61 16.39 16.19
CA GLU A 12 -0.48 15.97 17.04
C GLU A 12 0.46 14.94 16.39
N VAL A 13 0.05 14.25 15.32
CA VAL A 13 0.87 13.19 14.71
C VAL A 13 1.91 13.75 13.76
N HIS A 14 3.14 13.32 13.96
CA HIS A 14 4.30 13.67 13.13
C HIS A 14 4.77 12.52 12.26
N ILE A 15 4.62 11.28 12.71
CA ILE A 15 5.11 10.09 12.01
C ILE A 15 3.99 9.05 11.98
N VAL A 16 3.72 8.50 10.79
CA VAL A 16 2.74 7.42 10.62
C VAL A 16 3.46 6.15 10.20
N TYR A 17 3.27 5.08 10.98
CA TYR A 17 3.70 3.73 10.63
C TYR A 17 2.48 2.89 10.22
N HIS A 18 2.23 2.80 8.92
CA HIS A 18 1.16 1.95 8.39
C HIS A 18 1.67 0.52 8.15
N ILE A 19 1.64 -0.27 9.23
CA ILE A 19 2.08 -1.67 9.29
C ILE A 19 0.89 -2.63 9.23
N ALA A 20 -0.32 -2.15 9.54
CA ALA A 20 -1.51 -2.99 9.61
C ALA A 20 -1.83 -3.59 8.23
N ALA A 21 -1.68 -4.92 8.14
CA ALA A 21 -1.99 -5.70 6.94
C ALA A 21 -2.46 -7.09 7.37
N SER A 22 -3.34 -7.69 6.57
CA SER A 22 -3.51 -9.14 6.62
C SER A 22 -2.39 -9.79 5.83
N VAL A 23 -1.64 -10.67 6.48
CA VAL A 23 -0.53 -11.45 5.89
C VAL A 23 -0.93 -12.90 5.59
N ARG A 24 -2.23 -13.19 5.65
CA ARG A 24 -2.78 -14.51 5.35
C ARG A 24 -2.76 -14.75 3.85
N PHE A 25 -2.20 -15.89 3.44
CA PHE A 25 -2.11 -16.27 2.03
C PHE A 25 -3.38 -16.96 1.50
N ASP A 26 -4.32 -17.26 2.38
CA ASP A 26 -5.61 -17.90 2.14
C ASP A 26 -6.80 -16.93 2.29
N ASP A 27 -6.55 -15.62 2.46
CA ASP A 27 -7.61 -14.62 2.42
C ASP A 27 -8.28 -14.56 1.05
N SER A 28 -9.59 -14.36 1.06
CA SER A 28 -10.35 -14.05 -0.17
C SER A 28 -9.78 -12.79 -0.84
N LEU A 29 -9.96 -12.68 -2.16
CA LEU A 29 -9.54 -11.48 -2.90
C LEU A 29 -10.14 -10.21 -2.29
N ARG A 30 -11.42 -10.27 -1.89
CA ARG A 30 -12.11 -9.16 -1.26
C ARG A 30 -11.44 -8.75 0.04
N ASP A 31 -11.21 -9.70 0.94
CA ASP A 31 -10.66 -9.38 2.27
C ASP A 31 -9.24 -8.83 2.16
N ALA A 32 -8.41 -9.44 1.30
CA ALA A 32 -7.05 -8.96 1.05
C ALA A 32 -7.03 -7.52 0.51
N VAL A 33 -7.87 -7.21 -0.49
CA VAL A 33 -7.94 -5.85 -1.06
C VAL A 33 -8.54 -4.84 -0.09
N ILE A 34 -9.61 -5.19 0.64
CA ILE A 34 -10.20 -4.29 1.64
C ILE A 34 -9.18 -3.94 2.72
N MET A 35 -8.50 -4.95 3.27
CA MET A 35 -7.57 -4.76 4.38
C MET A 35 -6.29 -4.05 3.93
N ASN A 36 -5.65 -4.53 2.87
CA ASN A 36 -4.30 -4.10 2.52
C ASN A 36 -4.29 -2.91 1.56
N THR A 37 -5.20 -2.87 0.59
CA THR A 37 -5.20 -1.83 -0.45
C THR A 37 -6.10 -0.67 -0.05
N ARG A 38 -7.38 -0.93 0.22
CA ARG A 38 -8.34 0.10 0.63
C ARG A 38 -7.99 0.67 2.00
N GLY A 39 -7.53 -0.16 2.94
CA GLY A 39 -7.01 0.30 4.23
C GLY A 39 -5.89 1.33 4.05
N THR A 40 -4.91 1.04 3.18
CA THR A 40 -3.82 1.97 2.84
C THR A 40 -4.35 3.28 2.27
N ARG A 41 -5.38 3.24 1.41
CA ARG A 41 -6.03 4.45 0.87
C ARG A 41 -6.59 5.34 1.98
N GLU A 42 -7.28 4.75 2.95
CA GLU A 42 -7.89 5.52 4.04
C GLU A 42 -6.84 6.15 4.96
N VAL A 43 -5.78 5.41 5.30
CA VAL A 43 -4.70 5.95 6.15
C VAL A 43 -3.90 7.02 5.40
N ALA A 44 -3.60 6.83 4.12
CA ALA A 44 -2.93 7.83 3.30
C ALA A 44 -3.75 9.13 3.21
N LYS A 45 -5.06 9.03 2.98
CA LYS A 45 -5.97 10.19 3.00
C LYS A 45 -5.96 10.92 4.33
N LEU A 46 -6.06 10.20 5.44
CA LEU A 46 -6.00 10.80 6.78
C LEU A 46 -4.65 11.47 7.03
N SER A 47 -3.55 10.84 6.60
CA SER A 47 -2.19 11.36 6.80
C SER A 47 -1.98 12.69 6.08
N LYS A 48 -2.60 12.90 4.93
CA LYS A 48 -2.55 14.18 4.19
C LYS A 48 -3.24 15.34 4.92
N GLU A 49 -4.08 15.05 5.90
CA GLU A 49 -4.72 16.07 6.72
C GLU A 49 -3.89 16.44 7.96
N MET A 50 -2.85 15.66 8.28
CA MET A 50 -2.00 15.88 9.46
C MET A 50 -1.08 17.09 9.25
N LYS A 51 -1.12 18.04 10.19
CA LYS A 51 -0.43 19.33 10.05
C LYS A 51 1.07 19.27 10.25
N HIS A 52 1.53 18.26 10.99
CA HIS A 52 2.92 18.12 11.41
C HIS A 52 3.56 16.86 10.84
N LEU A 53 2.95 16.26 9.82
CA LEU A 53 3.46 15.02 9.24
C LEU A 53 4.84 15.24 8.61
N GLU A 54 5.83 14.57 9.18
CA GLU A 54 7.20 14.51 8.67
C GLU A 54 7.35 13.36 7.68
N VAL A 55 6.68 12.23 7.93
CA VAL A 55 6.81 11.03 7.09
C VAL A 55 5.69 10.02 7.29
N PHE A 56 5.22 9.46 6.18
CA PHE A 56 4.32 8.31 6.11
C PHE A 56 5.09 7.04 5.69
N PHE A 57 5.25 6.09 6.61
CA PHE A 57 5.85 4.79 6.33
C PHE A 57 4.78 3.76 5.96
N HIS A 58 4.84 3.24 4.74
CA HIS A 58 4.07 2.07 4.31
C HIS A 58 4.93 0.82 4.31
N PHE A 59 4.51 -0.19 5.07
CA PHE A 59 5.18 -1.49 5.08
C PHE A 59 4.58 -2.38 4.00
N SER A 60 5.29 -2.54 2.89
CA SER A 60 4.99 -3.50 1.84
C SER A 60 5.70 -4.85 2.11
N THR A 61 6.19 -5.54 1.08
CA THR A 61 6.91 -6.81 1.20
C THR A 61 7.68 -7.10 -0.08
N THR A 62 8.85 -7.73 -0.01
CA THR A 62 9.56 -8.15 -1.24
C THR A 62 8.78 -9.19 -2.05
N TYR A 63 7.83 -9.91 -1.44
CA TYR A 63 7.01 -10.91 -2.12
C TYR A 63 6.00 -10.31 -3.11
N CYS A 64 5.74 -9.00 -3.06
CA CYS A 64 4.93 -8.32 -4.09
C CYS A 64 5.62 -8.35 -5.47
N GLN A 65 6.92 -8.69 -5.51
CA GLN A 65 7.69 -8.81 -6.75
C GLN A 65 8.34 -10.20 -6.88
N SER A 66 7.55 -11.23 -6.58
CA SER A 66 8.00 -12.64 -6.53
C SER A 66 8.48 -13.23 -7.87
N ASP A 67 8.18 -12.58 -8.98
CA ASP A 67 8.64 -12.93 -10.33
C ASP A 67 10.08 -12.45 -10.61
N LYS A 68 10.63 -11.55 -9.78
CA LYS A 68 11.98 -11.01 -9.94
C LYS A 68 12.99 -11.70 -9.04
N LYS A 69 14.18 -11.96 -9.60
CA LYS A 69 15.32 -12.49 -8.85
C LYS A 69 16.01 -11.42 -7.99
N VAL A 70 15.99 -10.18 -8.47
CA VAL A 70 16.52 -9.01 -7.79
C VAL A 70 15.43 -7.96 -7.83
N VAL A 71 15.05 -7.46 -6.65
CA VAL A 71 14.04 -6.42 -6.48
C VAL A 71 14.79 -5.12 -6.23
N GLU A 72 14.82 -4.26 -7.23
CA GLU A 72 15.30 -2.88 -7.14
C GLU A 72 14.30 -1.99 -6.38
N GLU A 73 14.81 -0.90 -5.81
CA GLU A 73 14.03 0.13 -5.11
C GLU A 73 13.39 1.11 -6.10
N GLU A 74 12.52 0.57 -6.95
CA GLU A 74 11.69 1.31 -7.89
C GLU A 74 10.21 0.95 -7.71
N LEU A 75 9.32 1.82 -8.20
CA LEU A 75 7.92 1.46 -8.36
C LEU A 75 7.77 0.67 -9.67
N TYR A 76 7.38 -0.58 -9.55
CA TYR A 76 7.14 -1.42 -10.72
C TYR A 76 5.82 -1.07 -11.41
N PRO A 77 5.67 -1.34 -12.72
CA PRO A 77 4.42 -1.08 -13.41
C PRO A 77 3.23 -1.80 -12.75
N PRO A 78 2.07 -1.13 -12.63
CA PRO A 78 0.90 -1.73 -12.01
C PRO A 78 0.35 -2.87 -12.85
N HIS A 79 0.07 -4.00 -12.21
CA HIS A 79 -0.64 -5.13 -12.84
C HIS A 79 -2.15 -4.87 -12.97
N ALA A 80 -2.71 -4.05 -12.08
CA ALA A 80 -4.10 -3.65 -12.10
C ALA A 80 -4.26 -2.25 -11.52
N ASP A 81 -5.34 -1.56 -11.94
CA ASP A 81 -5.71 -0.25 -11.39
C ASP A 81 -6.34 -0.44 -10.01
N TRP A 82 -5.72 0.13 -8.98
CA TRP A 82 -6.17 -0.04 -7.60
C TRP A 82 -7.56 0.57 -7.33
N ARG A 83 -7.94 1.64 -8.02
CA ARG A 83 -9.26 2.30 -7.84
C ARG A 83 -10.36 1.39 -8.37
N LYS A 84 -10.20 0.89 -9.60
CA LYS A 84 -11.12 -0.07 -10.22
C LYS A 84 -11.16 -1.37 -9.44
N THR A 85 -10.01 -1.83 -8.92
CA THR A 85 -9.96 -3.03 -8.09
C THR A 85 -10.82 -2.87 -6.84
N ILE A 86 -10.71 -1.74 -6.13
CA ILE A 86 -11.57 -1.45 -4.97
C ILE A 86 -13.05 -1.34 -5.37
N GLU A 87 -13.37 -0.72 -6.50
CA GLU A 87 -14.74 -0.62 -6.98
C GLU A 87 -15.35 -2.01 -7.26
N VAL A 88 -14.59 -2.88 -7.94
CA VAL A 88 -15.02 -4.24 -8.29
C VAL A 88 -15.21 -5.09 -7.05
N ILE A 89 -14.29 -5.07 -6.08
CA ILE A 89 -14.40 -5.91 -4.88
C ILE A 89 -15.50 -5.43 -3.92
N GLU A 90 -15.80 -4.12 -3.87
CA GLU A 90 -16.87 -3.55 -3.04
C GLU A 90 -18.27 -3.87 -3.60
N ASN A 91 -18.43 -3.87 -4.93
CA ASN A 91 -19.74 -4.00 -5.57
C ASN A 91 -19.99 -5.38 -6.21
N GLY A 92 -18.94 -6.18 -6.40
CA GLY A 92 -19.02 -7.48 -7.06
C GLY A 92 -19.75 -8.53 -6.23
N ASP A 93 -20.38 -9.48 -6.91
CA ASP A 93 -20.94 -10.66 -6.27
C ASP A 93 -19.81 -11.53 -5.67
N PRO A 94 -19.90 -11.97 -4.40
CA PRO A 94 -18.84 -12.74 -3.75
C PRO A 94 -18.48 -14.03 -4.50
N HIS A 95 -19.45 -14.73 -5.09
CA HIS A 95 -19.20 -15.98 -5.80
C HIS A 95 -18.48 -15.72 -7.13
N VAL A 96 -18.89 -14.68 -7.87
CA VAL A 96 -18.20 -14.25 -9.10
C VAL A 96 -16.76 -13.84 -8.80
N LEU A 97 -16.53 -13.07 -7.73
CA LEU A 97 -15.17 -12.67 -7.34
C LEU A 97 -14.31 -13.89 -7.04
N GLU A 98 -14.83 -14.87 -6.30
CA GLU A 98 -14.11 -16.11 -5.98
C GLU A 98 -13.69 -16.88 -7.24
N VAL A 99 -14.60 -17.03 -8.21
CA VAL A 99 -14.31 -17.71 -9.48
C VAL A 99 -13.25 -16.98 -10.30
N LEU A 100 -13.23 -15.64 -10.25
CA LEU A 100 -12.29 -14.82 -11.02
C LEU A 100 -10.96 -14.59 -10.30
N THR A 101 -10.87 -14.86 -8.99
CA THR A 101 -9.70 -14.54 -8.15
C THR A 101 -8.40 -14.97 -8.80
N SER A 102 -8.28 -16.25 -9.18
CA SER A 102 -7.05 -16.80 -9.74
C SER A 102 -6.59 -16.05 -10.99
N LYS A 103 -7.52 -15.73 -11.89
CA LYS A 103 -7.20 -15.01 -13.12
C LYS A 103 -6.85 -13.54 -12.85
N TYR A 104 -7.53 -12.94 -11.89
CA TYR A 104 -7.36 -11.54 -11.55
C TYR A 104 -6.05 -11.27 -10.80
N THR A 105 -5.60 -12.22 -10.00
CA THR A 105 -4.35 -12.11 -9.24
C THR A 105 -3.13 -12.57 -10.01
N GLU A 106 -3.23 -13.09 -11.24
CA GLU A 106 -2.05 -13.42 -12.05
C GLU A 106 -1.20 -12.17 -12.33
N PRO A 107 0.15 -12.24 -12.23
CA PRO A 107 0.98 -13.42 -12.01
C PRO A 107 1.31 -13.71 -10.53
N PHE A 108 0.65 -13.05 -9.59
CA PHE A 108 0.97 -13.14 -8.17
C PHE A 108 0.60 -14.52 -7.58
N PRO A 109 1.42 -15.04 -6.66
CA PRO A 109 1.19 -16.36 -6.06
C PRO A 109 -0.01 -16.42 -5.12
N ASN A 110 -0.49 -15.27 -4.62
CA ASN A 110 -1.63 -15.19 -3.71
C ASN A 110 -2.22 -13.76 -3.63
N THR A 111 -3.40 -13.66 -3.03
CA THR A 111 -4.15 -12.41 -2.82
C THR A 111 -3.40 -11.40 -1.95
N TYR A 112 -2.60 -11.87 -0.99
CA TYR A 112 -1.75 -11.01 -0.16
C TYR A 112 -0.73 -10.24 -1.00
N THR A 113 0.12 -10.94 -1.76
CA THR A 113 1.16 -10.32 -2.59
C THR A 113 0.58 -9.37 -3.63
N PHE A 114 -0.54 -9.75 -4.26
CA PHE A 114 -1.31 -8.89 -5.15
C PHE A 114 -1.80 -7.62 -4.45
N SER A 115 -2.49 -7.74 -3.32
CA SER A 115 -3.03 -6.59 -2.59
C SER A 115 -1.95 -5.65 -2.03
N LYS A 116 -0.77 -6.18 -1.69
CA LYS A 116 0.41 -5.38 -1.29
C LYS A 116 1.01 -4.61 -2.47
N SER A 117 1.12 -5.23 -3.65
CA SER A 117 1.53 -4.52 -4.87
C SER A 117 0.57 -3.36 -5.17
N LEU A 118 -0.74 -3.60 -5.12
CA LEU A 118 -1.73 -2.51 -5.29
C LEU A 118 -1.58 -1.40 -4.25
N ALA A 119 -1.25 -1.74 -2.99
CA ALA A 119 -1.08 -0.76 -1.93
C ALA A 119 0.14 0.16 -2.18
N GLU A 120 1.20 -0.31 -2.83
CA GLU A 120 2.33 0.56 -3.22
C GLU A 120 1.87 1.65 -4.19
N HIS A 121 1.03 1.30 -5.17
CA HIS A 121 0.45 2.28 -6.09
C HIS A 121 -0.54 3.24 -5.44
N VAL A 122 -1.21 2.82 -4.36
CA VAL A 122 -2.03 3.74 -3.56
C VAL A 122 -1.14 4.81 -2.92
N VAL A 123 0.02 4.41 -2.38
CA VAL A 123 0.96 5.34 -1.74
C VAL A 123 1.55 6.28 -2.78
N ASP A 124 2.04 5.75 -3.89
CA ASP A 124 2.54 6.55 -5.02
C ASP A 124 1.51 7.62 -5.44
N ASP A 125 0.32 7.20 -5.87
CA ASP A 125 -0.70 8.11 -6.39
C ASP A 125 -1.20 9.18 -5.39
N LEU A 126 -1.26 8.83 -4.09
CA LEU A 126 -1.87 9.72 -3.09
C LEU A 126 -0.87 10.55 -2.31
N CYS A 127 0.37 10.08 -2.18
CA CYS A 127 1.40 10.72 -1.39
C CYS A 127 2.42 11.47 -2.26
N ASP A 128 2.70 11.01 -3.48
CA ASP A 128 3.68 11.67 -4.34
C ASP A 128 3.33 13.15 -4.56
N GLY A 129 4.35 14.00 -4.45
CA GLY A 129 4.23 15.47 -4.49
C GLY A 129 3.32 16.10 -3.42
N GLN A 130 2.77 15.33 -2.48
CA GLN A 130 1.79 15.81 -1.49
C GLN A 130 2.25 15.66 -0.04
N ILE A 131 2.80 14.50 0.33
CA ILE A 131 3.38 14.25 1.65
C ILE A 131 4.62 13.36 1.52
N PRO A 132 5.65 13.51 2.38
CA PRO A 132 6.79 12.60 2.37
C PRO A 132 6.36 11.17 2.70
N ALA A 133 6.61 10.23 1.79
CA ALA A 133 6.23 8.84 1.96
C ALA A 133 7.36 7.88 1.64
N ILE A 134 7.36 6.78 2.37
CA ILE A 134 8.34 5.71 2.25
C ILE A 134 7.61 4.38 2.09
N VAL A 135 8.01 3.62 1.07
CA VAL A 135 7.61 2.22 0.92
C VAL A 135 8.75 1.33 1.38
N PHE A 136 8.50 0.56 2.43
CA PHE A 136 9.47 -0.38 3.01
C PHE A 136 9.09 -1.82 2.67
N ARG A 137 9.97 -2.58 2.02
CA ARG A 137 9.73 -3.97 1.59
C ARG A 137 10.56 -4.97 2.42
N PRO A 138 10.05 -5.46 3.57
CA PRO A 138 10.71 -6.54 4.31
C PRO A 138 10.67 -7.88 3.56
N SER A 139 11.71 -8.71 3.78
CA SER A 139 11.84 -10.11 3.35
C SER A 139 11.83 -11.08 4.56
N ILE A 140 11.54 -12.37 4.35
CA ILE A 140 11.71 -13.40 5.39
C ILE A 140 13.16 -13.90 5.32
N GLY A 141 13.98 -13.49 6.30
CA GLY A 141 15.37 -13.91 6.44
C GLY A 141 16.35 -13.00 5.68
N SER A 142 17.16 -12.27 6.44
CA SER A 142 18.17 -11.28 5.99
C SER A 142 17.61 -9.93 5.56
N PHE A 143 17.78 -8.94 6.45
CA PHE A 143 17.59 -7.53 6.16
C PHE A 143 18.68 -7.08 5.19
N VAL A 144 18.33 -6.86 3.93
CA VAL A 144 19.14 -6.01 3.03
C VAL A 144 18.26 -4.86 2.59
N VAL A 145 18.32 -3.78 3.36
CA VAL A 145 17.77 -2.48 2.97
C VAL A 145 18.88 -1.77 2.22
N ASN A 146 18.94 -1.90 0.89
CA ASN A 146 19.98 -1.23 0.10
C ASN A 146 19.59 0.19 -0.29
N ARG A 147 18.31 0.54 -0.23
CA ARG A 147 17.76 1.91 -0.27
C ARG A 147 16.30 1.86 0.13
N MET A 148 15.75 2.99 0.53
CA MET A 148 14.35 3.15 0.87
C MET A 148 13.72 3.86 -0.33
N ILE A 149 12.59 3.40 -0.89
CA ILE A 149 11.85 4.25 -1.84
C ILE A 149 11.43 5.47 -1.05
N ILE A 150 12.07 6.60 -1.34
CA ILE A 150 11.65 7.89 -0.85
C ILE A 150 10.90 8.52 -2.02
N LEU A 151 9.57 8.63 -1.91
CA LEU A 151 8.78 9.48 -2.80
C LEU A 151 9.11 10.93 -2.42
N LEU A 152 10.24 11.40 -2.95
CA LEU A 152 10.95 12.59 -2.51
C LEU A 152 11.05 13.63 -3.62
N ASP A 153 9.99 13.83 -4.39
CA ASP A 153 9.98 14.88 -5.41
C ASP A 153 9.93 16.31 -4.80
N LEU A 154 9.88 16.43 -3.47
CA LEU A 154 9.90 17.73 -2.76
C LEU A 154 11.23 18.12 -2.09
N LEU A 155 12.22 17.23 -1.96
CA LEU A 155 13.55 17.56 -1.37
C LEU A 155 14.68 17.63 -2.40
N LEU A 156 14.39 17.37 -3.68
CA LEU A 156 15.32 17.53 -4.79
C LEU A 156 14.94 18.66 -5.77
N ALA A 157 13.88 19.42 -5.50
CA ALA A 157 13.63 20.66 -6.22
C ALA A 157 14.74 21.66 -5.84
N PRO A 158 15.64 22.06 -6.77
CA PRO A 158 16.58 23.12 -6.48
C PRO A 158 15.80 24.41 -6.20
N CYS A 159 16.25 25.16 -5.20
CA CYS A 159 15.84 26.55 -5.00
C CYS A 159 15.93 27.37 -6.30
#